data_AF-A0A2D4K7G6-F1
#
_entry.id   AF-A0A2D4K7G6-F1
#
_cell.length_a   1.000
_cell.length_b   1.000
_cell.length_c   1.000
_cell.angle_alpha   90.00
_cell.angle_beta   90.00
_cell.angle_gamma   90.00
#
_symmetry.space_group_name_H-M   'P 1'
#
loop_
_entity.id
_entity.type
_entity.pdbx_description
1 polymer ?
#
loop_
_entity_poly.entity_id
_entity_poly.type
_entity_poly.pdbx_seq_one_letter_code
_entity_poly.pdbx_strand_id
1 'polypeptide(L)'
;NLGALHSMLGAMDKRVSEEGMKVSCTHFQCAAGAFTYLRDHFPHSYSVDMSHQILNLNINLMLGQAQECLLEKSMLDNRKSFLVARISAQVVDYYKEACRALENSDTASLLGKIQKDWKKLVQMKIYYFAAVAHLHMGKQAEEQQKYGERVTYFQSALDKLNEAVRLAKGQPETVQEALRFTMDVIGGKYNSSKKDNDFIYHEAVPALDTLQSIKGASLVKALPVNPTDPAVTGPDIFAKLVPMAAHEASSLYSEEKAKLLRDVMAKIDAKNEILEQFMDSLQLDADTVDNLDVYDHIPPVLMEKCAALSVRPETVKNLVQSMQVLSG
;
A
#
# COMPACT_ATOMS: atom_id res chain seq x y z
N ASN A 1 2.45 5.51 17.61
CA ASN A 1 1.41 6.09 18.51
C ASN A 1 -0.02 5.75 18.13
N LEU A 2 -0.47 5.97 16.88
CA LEU A 2 -1.84 5.62 16.48
C LEU A 2 -2.23 4.18 16.83
N GLY A 3 -1.36 3.21 16.51
CA GLY A 3 -1.58 1.81 16.86
C GLY A 3 -1.63 1.55 18.37
N ALA A 4 -0.79 2.25 19.16
CA ALA A 4 -0.79 2.14 20.62
C ALA A 4 -2.11 2.67 21.21
N LEU A 5 -2.59 3.84 20.77
CA LEU A 5 -3.87 4.39 21.22
C LEU A 5 -5.03 3.44 20.91
N HIS A 6 -5.09 2.90 19.70
CA HIS A 6 -6.10 1.90 19.35
C HIS A 6 -6.00 0.63 20.23
N SER A 7 -4.80 0.16 20.56
CA SER A 7 -4.63 -0.97 21.47
C SER A 7 -5.18 -0.69 22.88
N MET A 8 -4.96 0.53 23.38
CA MET A 8 -5.50 0.97 24.68
C MET A 8 -7.03 1.03 24.65
N LEU A 9 -7.62 1.69 23.63
CA LEU A 9 -9.07 1.79 23.49
C LEU A 9 -9.73 0.41 23.37
N GLY A 10 -9.12 -0.51 22.62
CA GLY A 10 -9.61 -1.89 22.50
C GLY A 10 -9.58 -2.66 23.82
N ALA A 11 -8.57 -2.40 24.67
CA ALA A 11 -8.42 -3.05 25.97
C ALA A 11 -9.21 -2.41 27.12
N MET A 12 -9.64 -1.15 26.99
CA MET A 12 -10.41 -0.43 28.02
C MET A 12 -11.86 -0.90 28.13
N ASP A 13 -12.46 -1.37 27.03
CA ASP A 13 -13.82 -1.92 27.06
C ASP A 13 -13.84 -3.27 27.77
N LYS A 14 -14.86 -3.48 28.61
CA LYS A 14 -15.03 -4.72 29.39
C LYS A 14 -15.57 -5.89 28.55
N ARG A 15 -15.97 -5.65 27.30
CA ARG A 15 -16.51 -6.61 26.33
C ARG A 15 -17.69 -7.44 26.87
N VAL A 16 -18.53 -6.80 27.69
CA VAL A 16 -19.74 -7.42 28.25
C VAL A 16 -20.92 -7.30 27.28
N SER A 17 -20.98 -6.23 26.49
CA SER A 17 -22.01 -6.01 25.47
C SER A 17 -21.52 -6.44 24.09
N GLU A 18 -22.46 -6.81 23.21
CA GLU A 18 -22.14 -7.13 21.82
C GLU A 18 -21.44 -5.95 21.11
N GLU A 19 -21.88 -4.72 21.41
CA GLU A 19 -21.27 -3.52 20.85
C GLU A 19 -19.83 -3.32 21.34
N GLY A 20 -19.58 -3.51 22.64
CA GLY A 20 -18.22 -3.44 23.20
C GLY A 20 -17.28 -4.45 22.55
N MET A 21 -17.76 -5.69 22.31
CA MET A 21 -16.98 -6.71 21.59
C MET A 21 -16.62 -6.27 20.16
N LYS A 22 -17.57 -5.67 19.42
CA LYS A 22 -17.33 -5.18 18.05
C LYS A 22 -16.37 -3.99 18.02
N VAL A 23 -16.54 -3.04 18.94
CA VAL A 23 -15.68 -1.86 19.07
C VAL A 23 -14.26 -2.26 19.43
N SER A 24 -14.07 -3.11 20.45
CA SER A 24 -12.75 -3.65 20.81
C SER A 24 -12.09 -4.39 19.64
N CYS A 25 -12.84 -5.28 18.97
CA CYS A 25 -12.33 -6.01 17.81
C CYS A 25 -11.85 -5.05 16.71
N THR A 26 -12.63 -4.00 16.42
CA THR A 26 -12.29 -3.00 15.41
C THR A 26 -11.04 -2.21 15.80
N HIS A 27 -10.95 -1.78 17.06
CA HIS A 27 -9.76 -1.08 17.55
C HIS A 27 -8.50 -1.94 17.48
N PHE A 28 -8.55 -3.21 17.88
CA PHE A 28 -7.39 -4.10 17.72
C PHE A 28 -7.00 -4.30 16.25
N GLN A 29 -7.97 -4.39 15.32
CA GLN A 29 -7.67 -4.46 13.89
C GLN A 29 -7.08 -3.15 13.33
N CYS A 30 -7.53 -1.99 13.81
CA CYS A 30 -6.91 -0.69 13.49
C CYS A 30 -5.49 -0.59 14.05
N ALA A 31 -5.25 -1.11 15.26
CA ALA A 31 -3.92 -1.15 15.86
C ALA A 31 -2.96 -2.00 15.03
N ALA A 32 -3.38 -3.22 14.67
CA ALA A 32 -2.64 -4.09 13.76
C ALA A 32 -2.38 -3.41 12.39
N GLY A 33 -3.37 -2.69 11.88
CA GLY A 33 -3.30 -1.86 10.68
C GLY A 33 -2.18 -0.82 10.72
N ALA A 34 -2.17 0.00 11.79
CA ALA A 34 -1.16 1.03 11.98
C ALA A 34 0.25 0.46 12.12
N PHE A 35 0.43 -0.65 12.84
CA PHE A 35 1.74 -1.31 12.94
C PHE A 35 2.18 -1.96 11.62
N THR A 36 1.23 -2.51 10.85
CA THR A 36 1.49 -3.06 9.51
C THR A 36 1.94 -1.97 8.55
N TYR A 37 1.23 -0.84 8.52
CA TYR A 37 1.59 0.30 7.69
C TYR A 37 3.00 0.82 8.02
N LEU A 38 3.31 0.96 9.31
CA LEU A 38 4.63 1.38 9.79
C LEU A 38 5.73 0.42 9.33
N ARG A 39 5.51 -0.89 9.49
CA ARG A 39 6.46 -1.94 9.07
C ARG A 39 6.73 -1.91 7.57
N ASP A 40 5.70 -1.71 6.76
CA ASP A 40 5.80 -1.87 5.30
C ASP A 40 6.31 -0.60 4.59
N HIS A 41 6.08 0.59 5.15
CA HIS A 41 6.43 1.87 4.51
C HIS A 41 7.65 2.57 5.12
N PHE A 42 8.12 2.14 6.29
CA PHE A 42 9.29 2.72 6.97
C PHE A 42 10.36 1.65 7.22
N PRO A 43 11.12 1.26 6.17
CA PRO A 43 12.09 0.16 6.27
C PRO A 43 13.26 0.47 7.20
N HIS A 44 13.57 1.75 7.42
CA HIS A 44 14.57 2.16 8.41
C HIS A 44 13.96 2.15 9.81
N SER A 45 14.54 1.32 10.68
CA SER A 45 14.20 1.33 12.10
C SER A 45 14.84 2.55 12.77
N TYR A 46 14.05 3.60 12.98
CA TYR A 46 14.51 4.81 13.68
C TYR A 46 14.77 4.56 15.18
N SER A 47 14.14 3.53 15.74
CA SER A 47 14.31 3.08 17.12
C SER A 47 14.00 1.59 17.25
N VAL A 48 14.52 0.99 18.32
CA VAL A 48 14.47 -0.47 18.57
C VAL A 48 13.06 -1.03 18.73
N ASP A 49 12.14 -0.24 19.28
CA ASP A 49 10.71 -0.55 19.44
C ASP A 49 9.93 -0.53 18.12
N MET A 50 10.47 0.10 17.07
CA MET A 50 9.91 0.13 15.72
C MET A 50 10.58 -0.86 14.76
N SER A 51 11.42 -1.77 15.27
CA SER A 51 12.01 -2.83 14.44
C SER A 51 10.95 -3.75 13.85
N HIS A 52 11.20 -4.31 12.67
CA HIS A 52 10.29 -5.25 12.00
C HIS A 52 9.87 -6.41 12.92
N GLN A 53 10.79 -6.90 13.76
CA GLN A 53 10.52 -7.97 14.71
C GLN A 53 9.49 -7.56 15.77
N ILE A 54 9.64 -6.38 16.38
CA ILE A 54 8.70 -5.86 17.39
C ILE A 54 7.37 -5.48 16.74
N LEU A 55 7.38 -4.91 15.54
CA LEU A 55 6.14 -4.64 14.80
C LEU A 55 5.39 -5.93 14.45
N ASN A 56 6.08 -6.99 14.04
CA ASN A 56 5.45 -8.30 13.80
C ASN A 56 4.88 -8.93 15.09
N LEU A 57 5.57 -8.78 16.22
CA LEU A 57 5.03 -9.16 17.53
C LEU A 57 3.73 -8.40 17.82
N ASN A 58 3.75 -7.07 17.68
CA ASN A 58 2.59 -6.21 17.94
C ASN A 58 1.42 -6.54 17.01
N ILE A 59 1.67 -6.75 15.71
CA ILE A 59 0.64 -7.12 14.73
C ILE A 59 -0.03 -8.44 15.13
N ASN A 60 0.75 -9.49 15.42
CA ASN A 60 0.18 -10.79 15.80
C ASN A 60 -0.56 -10.72 17.14
N LEU A 61 -0.05 -9.96 18.11
CA LEU A 61 -0.71 -9.77 19.39
C LEU A 61 -2.06 -9.07 19.24
N MET A 62 -2.12 -7.99 18.44
CA MET A 62 -3.34 -7.25 18.16
C MET A 62 -4.36 -8.09 17.38
N LEU A 63 -3.92 -8.83 16.35
CA LEU A 63 -4.80 -9.73 15.60
C LEU A 63 -5.33 -10.88 16.48
N GLY A 64 -4.49 -11.44 17.35
CA GLY A 64 -4.91 -12.44 18.34
C GLY A 64 -6.00 -11.91 19.27
N GLN A 65 -5.84 -10.70 19.81
CA GLN A 65 -6.85 -10.04 20.65
C GLN A 65 -8.12 -9.68 19.89
N ALA A 66 -8.02 -9.25 18.63
CA ALA A 66 -9.19 -9.01 17.78
C ALA A 66 -9.98 -10.31 17.54
N GLN A 67 -9.27 -11.41 17.27
CA GLN A 67 -9.87 -12.72 17.05
C GLN A 67 -10.50 -13.28 18.34
N GLU A 68 -9.92 -13.01 19.51
CA GLU A 68 -10.51 -13.30 20.82
C GLU A 68 -11.84 -12.57 21.04
N CYS A 69 -11.94 -11.29 20.67
CA CYS A 69 -13.21 -10.55 20.73
C CYS A 69 -14.29 -11.20 19.85
N LEU A 70 -13.92 -11.68 18.66
CA LEU A 70 -14.84 -12.41 17.78
C LEU A 70 -15.20 -13.80 18.33
N LEU A 71 -14.27 -14.46 19.05
CA LEU A 71 -14.55 -15.71 19.72
C LEU A 71 -15.60 -15.52 20.82
N GLU A 72 -15.41 -14.54 21.71
CA GLU A 72 -16.37 -14.15 22.75
C GLU A 72 -17.75 -13.90 22.14
N LYS A 73 -17.81 -13.09 21.07
CA LYS A 73 -19.05 -12.83 20.33
C LYS A 73 -19.66 -14.10 19.74
N SER A 74 -18.86 -14.96 19.13
CA SER A 74 -19.36 -16.19 18.49
C SER A 74 -19.98 -17.16 19.49
N MET A 75 -19.47 -17.20 20.72
CA MET A 75 -20.04 -17.98 21.82
C MET A 75 -21.33 -17.35 22.32
N LEU A 76 -21.38 -16.02 22.46
CA LEU A 76 -22.59 -15.28 22.85
C LEU A 76 -23.73 -15.45 21.82
N ASP A 77 -23.38 -15.40 20.52
CA ASP A 77 -24.30 -15.63 19.39
C ASP A 77 -24.74 -17.10 19.24
N ASN A 78 -24.25 -18.02 20.08
CA ASN A 78 -24.46 -19.47 19.97
C ASN A 78 -24.19 -20.03 18.56
N ARG A 79 -23.07 -19.60 17.96
CA ARG A 79 -22.65 -20.11 16.64
C ARG A 79 -22.33 -21.61 16.69
N LYS A 80 -22.41 -22.28 15.53
CA LYS A 80 -22.12 -23.72 15.40
C LYS A 80 -20.79 -24.09 16.04
N SER A 81 -20.77 -25.19 16.79
CA SER A 81 -19.61 -25.68 17.54
C SER A 81 -18.32 -25.73 16.70
N PHE A 82 -18.38 -26.29 15.49
CA PHE A 82 -17.21 -26.35 14.60
C PHE A 82 -16.64 -24.97 14.23
N LEU A 83 -17.50 -23.96 13.99
CA LEU A 83 -17.05 -22.62 13.66
C LEU A 83 -16.32 -21.99 14.86
N VAL A 84 -16.90 -22.09 16.06
CA VAL A 84 -16.27 -21.58 17.29
C VAL A 84 -14.92 -22.25 17.53
N ALA A 85 -14.82 -23.57 17.32
CA ALA A 85 -13.55 -24.29 17.44
C ALA A 85 -12.48 -23.74 16.49
N ARG A 86 -12.84 -23.48 15.23
CA ARG A 86 -11.91 -22.92 14.23
C ARG A 86 -11.52 -21.47 14.51
N ILE A 87 -12.43 -20.65 15.02
CA ILE A 87 -12.13 -19.27 15.45
C ILE A 87 -11.12 -19.32 16.60
N SER A 88 -11.37 -20.18 17.60
CA SER A 88 -10.51 -20.35 18.76
C SER A 88 -9.12 -20.91 18.40
N ALA A 89 -9.05 -21.88 17.50
CA ALA A 89 -7.79 -22.38 16.96
C ALA A 89 -6.97 -21.27 16.27
N GLN A 90 -7.62 -20.33 15.59
CA GLN A 90 -6.91 -19.19 15.00
C GLN A 90 -6.36 -18.21 16.05
N VAL A 91 -7.06 -18.01 17.18
CA VAL A 91 -6.54 -17.22 18.32
C VAL A 91 -5.23 -17.85 18.80
N VAL A 92 -5.21 -19.18 18.93
CA VAL A 92 -4.01 -19.94 19.32
C VAL A 92 -2.87 -19.72 18.32
N ASP A 93 -3.13 -19.77 17.02
CA ASP A 93 -2.10 -19.58 15.99
C ASP A 93 -1.48 -18.18 16.06
N TYR A 94 -2.28 -17.12 16.20
CA TYR A 94 -1.76 -15.76 16.37
C TYR A 94 -0.91 -15.62 17.64
N TYR A 95 -1.37 -16.19 18.76
CA TYR A 95 -0.60 -16.14 20.00
C TYR A 95 0.65 -17.01 19.99
N LYS A 96 0.69 -18.11 19.25
CA LYS A 96 1.91 -18.89 19.05
C LYS A 96 2.98 -18.08 18.31
N GLU A 97 2.61 -17.37 17.25
CA GLU A 97 3.55 -16.49 16.54
C GLU A 97 4.02 -15.33 17.42
N ALA A 98 3.12 -14.71 18.19
CA ALA A 98 3.50 -13.69 19.17
C ALA A 98 4.43 -14.25 20.27
N CYS A 99 4.15 -15.46 20.76
CA CYS A 99 4.98 -16.13 21.77
C CYS A 99 6.37 -16.47 21.24
N ARG A 100 6.47 -16.94 19.99
CA ARG A 100 7.76 -17.20 19.32
C ARG A 100 8.60 -15.92 19.25
N ALA A 101 7.98 -14.79 18.90
CA ALA A 101 8.67 -13.50 18.89
C ALA A 101 9.11 -13.07 20.30
N LEU A 102 8.29 -13.31 21.33
CA LEU A 102 8.65 -13.05 22.73
C LEU A 102 9.74 -13.99 23.26
N GLU A 103 9.93 -15.16 22.67
CA GLU A 103 10.97 -16.12 23.04
C GLU A 103 12.34 -15.80 22.44
N ASN A 104 12.40 -14.92 21.45
CA ASN A 104 13.65 -14.45 20.89
C ASN A 104 14.45 -13.62 21.92
N SER A 105 15.75 -13.88 22.01
CA SER A 105 16.67 -13.26 22.96
C SER A 105 16.73 -11.74 22.84
N ASP A 106 16.70 -11.22 21.62
CA ASP A 106 16.85 -9.80 21.34
C ASP A 106 15.59 -9.04 21.76
N THR A 107 14.41 -9.62 21.52
CA THR A 107 13.13 -9.10 22.03
C THR A 107 13.08 -9.15 23.56
N ALA A 108 13.55 -10.23 24.17
CA ALA A 108 13.60 -10.35 25.63
C ALA A 108 14.53 -9.30 26.26
N SER A 109 15.71 -9.06 25.67
CA SER A 109 16.64 -8.03 26.12
C SER A 109 16.05 -6.62 25.98
N LEU A 110 15.34 -6.36 24.87
CA LEU A 110 14.75 -5.05 24.60
C LEU A 110 13.60 -4.70 25.55
N LEU A 111 12.67 -5.63 25.73
CA LEU A 111 11.44 -5.39 26.50
C LEU A 111 11.61 -5.66 28.01
N GLY A 112 12.66 -6.38 28.41
CA GLY A 112 12.98 -6.67 29.81
C GLY A 112 11.80 -7.30 30.56
N LYS A 113 11.31 -6.62 31.61
CA LYS A 113 10.18 -7.10 32.42
C LYS A 113 8.89 -7.24 31.61
N ILE A 114 8.65 -6.34 30.65
CA ILE A 114 7.42 -6.33 29.83
C ILE A 114 7.30 -7.64 29.05
N GLN A 115 8.42 -8.14 28.50
CA GLN A 115 8.41 -9.43 27.79
C GLN A 115 8.00 -10.58 28.70
N LYS A 116 8.47 -10.62 29.96
CA LYS A 116 8.09 -11.69 30.90
C LYS A 116 6.60 -11.67 31.20
N ASP A 117 6.05 -10.49 31.45
CA ASP A 117 4.63 -10.30 31.76
C ASP A 117 3.75 -10.67 30.57
N TRP A 118 4.11 -10.20 29.36
CA TRP A 118 3.42 -10.52 28.12
C TRP A 118 3.52 -12.00 27.78
N LYS A 119 4.72 -12.59 27.82
CA LYS A 119 4.94 -14.00 27.53
C LYS A 119 4.11 -14.89 28.46
N LYS A 120 4.08 -14.60 29.76
CA LYS A 120 3.29 -15.37 30.72
C LYS A 120 1.79 -15.34 30.40
N LEU A 121 1.25 -14.17 30.06
CA LEU A 121 -0.16 -14.03 29.68
C LEU A 121 -0.46 -14.73 28.35
N VAL A 122 0.38 -14.53 27.33
CA VAL A 122 0.22 -15.11 25.99
C VAL A 122 0.34 -16.64 26.04
N GLN A 123 1.33 -17.19 26.77
CA GLN A 123 1.47 -18.64 26.93
C GLN A 123 0.26 -19.27 27.61
N MET A 124 -0.26 -18.65 28.67
CA MET A 124 -1.51 -19.09 29.30
C MET A 124 -2.68 -19.06 28.31
N LYS A 125 -2.83 -17.97 27.55
CA LYS A 125 -3.89 -17.81 26.54
C LYS A 125 -3.81 -18.86 25.43
N ILE A 126 -2.61 -19.27 24.99
CA ILE A 126 -2.42 -20.35 24.02
C ILE A 126 -3.10 -21.63 24.50
N TYR A 127 -2.84 -22.05 25.74
CA TYR A 127 -3.42 -23.27 26.29
C TYR A 127 -4.92 -23.12 26.58
N TYR A 128 -5.34 -21.97 27.10
CA TYR A 128 -6.74 -21.68 27.37
C TYR A 128 -7.60 -21.75 26.10
N PHE A 129 -7.20 -21.04 25.02
CA PHE A 129 -7.95 -21.07 23.78
C PHE A 129 -7.82 -22.41 23.04
N ALA A 130 -6.71 -23.14 23.21
CA ALA A 130 -6.63 -24.51 22.71
C ALA A 130 -7.63 -25.44 23.43
N ALA A 131 -7.85 -25.25 24.73
CA ALA A 131 -8.88 -25.96 25.49
C ALA A 131 -10.28 -25.60 25.01
N VAL A 132 -10.57 -24.32 24.76
CA VAL A 132 -11.86 -23.87 24.20
C VAL A 132 -12.10 -24.46 22.81
N ALA A 133 -11.08 -24.50 21.95
CA ALA A 133 -11.18 -25.12 20.63
C ALA A 133 -11.56 -26.61 20.73
N HIS A 134 -10.89 -27.36 21.62
CA HIS A 134 -11.16 -28.78 21.82
C HIS A 134 -12.52 -29.04 22.50
N LEU A 135 -12.95 -28.18 23.44
CA LEU A 135 -14.29 -28.21 24.01
C LEU A 135 -15.36 -28.12 22.90
N HIS A 136 -15.19 -27.19 21.96
CA HIS A 136 -16.14 -27.03 20.86
C HIS A 136 -16.06 -28.16 19.82
N MET A 137 -14.90 -28.77 19.59
CA MET A 137 -14.82 -30.02 18.81
C MET A 137 -15.53 -31.19 19.51
N GLY A 138 -15.41 -31.31 20.83
CA GLY A 138 -16.14 -32.31 21.60
C GLY A 138 -17.66 -32.11 21.53
N LYS A 139 -18.14 -30.87 21.56
CA LYS A 139 -19.56 -30.53 21.30
C LYS A 139 -19.99 -30.91 19.88
N GLN A 140 -19.14 -30.70 18.87
CA GLN A 140 -19.43 -31.15 17.51
C GLN A 140 -19.50 -32.67 17.40
N ALA A 141 -18.59 -33.41 18.04
CA ALA A 141 -18.63 -34.87 18.07
C ALA A 141 -19.90 -35.38 18.76
N GLU A 142 -20.34 -34.70 19.83
CA GLU A 142 -21.63 -34.94 20.50
C GLU A 142 -22.82 -34.73 19.53
N GLU A 143 -22.83 -33.63 18.76
CA GLU A 143 -23.86 -33.38 17.72
C GLU A 143 -23.86 -34.45 16.61
N GLN A 144 -22.70 -35.03 16.32
CA GLN A 144 -22.52 -36.08 15.31
C GLN A 144 -22.68 -37.51 15.87
N GLN A 145 -23.04 -37.65 17.15
CA GLN A 145 -23.17 -38.95 17.84
C GLN A 145 -21.89 -39.81 17.77
N LYS A 146 -20.72 -39.16 17.81
CA LYS A 146 -19.42 -39.81 17.89
C LYS A 146 -18.90 -39.75 19.32
N TYR A 147 -19.40 -40.64 20.16
CA TYR A 147 -19.19 -40.60 21.61
C TYR A 147 -17.74 -40.93 22.01
N GLY A 148 -17.03 -41.75 21.24
CA GLY A 148 -15.59 -41.99 21.44
C GLY A 148 -14.75 -40.73 21.19
N GLU A 149 -14.94 -40.08 20.03
CA GLU A 149 -14.26 -38.81 19.69
C GLU A 149 -14.57 -37.70 20.71
N ARG A 150 -15.84 -37.62 21.16
CA ARG A 150 -16.30 -36.68 22.19
C ARG A 150 -15.46 -36.78 23.47
N VAL A 151 -15.21 -38.00 23.96
CA VAL A 151 -14.40 -38.23 25.17
C VAL A 151 -12.95 -37.77 24.95
N THR A 152 -12.35 -38.11 23.81
CA THR A 152 -10.97 -37.70 23.47
C THR A 152 -10.83 -36.18 23.44
N TYR A 153 -11.76 -35.47 22.81
CA TYR A 153 -11.73 -34.01 22.74
C TYR A 153 -11.90 -33.36 24.11
N PHE A 154 -12.84 -33.83 24.95
CA PHE A 154 -13.03 -33.27 26.28
C PHE A 154 -11.86 -33.58 27.23
N GLN A 155 -11.26 -34.77 27.14
CA GLN A 155 -10.01 -35.07 27.87
C GLN A 155 -8.92 -34.09 27.46
N SER A 156 -8.72 -33.93 26.16
CA SER A 156 -7.67 -33.04 25.63
C SER A 156 -7.90 -31.57 26.00
N ALA A 157 -9.17 -31.14 26.07
CA ALA A 157 -9.55 -29.81 26.55
C ALA A 157 -9.22 -29.65 28.04
N LEU A 158 -9.51 -30.65 28.87
CA LEU A 158 -9.22 -30.64 30.30
C LEU A 158 -7.71 -30.57 30.57
N ASP A 159 -6.91 -31.38 29.86
CA ASP A 159 -5.45 -31.39 30.00
C ASP A 159 -4.84 -30.02 29.64
N LYS A 160 -5.29 -29.41 28.54
CA LYS A 160 -4.87 -28.08 28.11
C LYS A 160 -5.28 -27.00 29.11
N LEU A 161 -6.49 -27.10 29.67
CA LEU A 161 -6.95 -26.14 30.67
C LEU A 161 -6.17 -26.25 31.97
N ASN A 162 -5.83 -27.46 32.42
CA ASN A 162 -4.97 -27.67 33.58
C ASN A 162 -3.60 -27.01 33.40
N GLU A 163 -3.03 -27.10 32.19
CA GLU A 163 -1.78 -26.41 31.86
C GLU A 163 -1.95 -24.88 31.85
N ALA A 164 -3.07 -24.36 31.34
CA ALA A 164 -3.39 -22.94 31.42
C ALA A 164 -3.49 -22.45 32.88
N VAL A 165 -4.14 -23.21 33.76
CA VAL A 165 -4.23 -22.92 35.21
C VAL A 165 -2.85 -22.89 35.86
N ARG A 166 -1.98 -23.84 35.51
CA ARG A 166 -0.59 -23.87 36.00
C ARG A 166 0.18 -22.61 35.61
N LEU A 167 0.05 -22.17 34.36
CA LEU A 167 0.69 -20.97 33.83
C LEU A 167 0.07 -19.66 34.35
N ALA A 168 -1.20 -19.70 34.77
CA ALA A 168 -1.93 -18.54 35.29
C ALA A 168 -1.57 -18.16 36.73
N LYS A 169 -0.70 -18.92 37.42
CA LYS A 169 -0.34 -18.62 38.82
C LYS A 169 0.16 -17.19 39.00
N GLY A 170 -0.54 -16.37 39.79
CA GLY A 170 -0.21 -14.96 40.02
C GLY A 170 -0.67 -14.00 38.91
N GLN A 171 -1.53 -14.45 37.99
CA GLN A 171 -2.31 -13.56 37.13
C GLN A 171 -3.47 -12.92 37.92
N PRO A 172 -4.03 -11.78 37.46
CA PRO A 172 -5.15 -11.11 38.11
C PRO A 172 -6.37 -12.01 38.32
N GLU A 173 -7.22 -11.67 39.30
CA GLU A 173 -8.41 -12.45 39.65
C GLU A 173 -9.35 -12.68 38.46
N THR A 174 -9.47 -11.70 37.56
CA THR A 174 -10.28 -11.83 36.33
C THR A 174 -9.85 -13.01 35.45
N VAL A 175 -8.56 -13.34 35.42
CA VAL A 175 -8.04 -14.53 34.71
C VAL A 175 -8.39 -15.80 35.48
N GLN A 176 -8.29 -15.78 36.82
CA GLN A 176 -8.62 -16.94 37.64
C GLN A 176 -10.11 -17.29 37.55
N GLU A 177 -10.99 -16.29 37.55
CA GLU A 177 -12.44 -16.44 37.40
C GLU A 177 -12.81 -17.07 36.06
N ALA A 178 -12.22 -16.59 34.96
CA ALA A 178 -12.44 -17.14 33.62
C ALA A 178 -11.99 -18.61 33.51
N LEU A 179 -10.84 -18.94 34.10
CA LEU A 179 -10.33 -20.31 34.15
C LEU A 179 -11.21 -21.23 35.00
N ARG A 180 -11.67 -20.76 36.17
CA ARG A 180 -12.56 -21.53 37.05
C ARG A 180 -13.89 -21.84 36.38
N PHE A 181 -14.53 -20.83 35.78
CA PHE A 181 -15.76 -21.02 35.01
C PHE A 181 -15.59 -22.06 33.90
N THR A 182 -14.49 -21.93 33.14
CA THR A 182 -14.20 -22.85 32.03
C THR A 182 -13.87 -24.26 32.53
N MET A 183 -13.26 -24.39 33.71
CA MET A 183 -12.96 -25.67 34.36
C MET A 183 -14.23 -26.41 34.77
N ASP A 184 -15.19 -25.70 35.37
CA ASP A 184 -16.48 -26.29 35.75
C ASP A 184 -17.22 -26.83 34.51
N VAL A 185 -17.19 -26.08 33.40
CA VAL A 185 -17.81 -26.49 32.12
C VAL A 185 -17.10 -27.70 31.51
N ILE A 186 -15.77 -27.65 31.35
CA ILE A 186 -15.01 -28.74 30.71
C ILE A 186 -15.02 -30.00 31.59
N GLY A 187 -14.78 -29.85 32.89
CA GLY A 187 -14.78 -30.96 33.85
C GLY A 187 -16.14 -31.66 33.91
N GLY A 188 -17.23 -30.89 33.96
CA GLY A 188 -18.59 -31.44 33.90
C GLY A 188 -18.87 -32.21 32.60
N LYS A 189 -18.53 -31.61 31.45
CA LYS A 189 -18.71 -32.24 30.13
C LYS A 189 -17.87 -33.50 29.96
N TYR A 190 -16.61 -33.49 30.41
CA TYR A 190 -15.74 -34.65 30.38
C TYR A 190 -16.30 -35.80 31.23
N ASN A 191 -16.61 -35.54 32.50
CA ASN A 191 -17.11 -36.57 33.42
C ASN A 191 -18.43 -37.19 32.93
N SER A 192 -19.35 -36.36 32.43
CA SER A 192 -20.59 -36.84 31.80
C SER A 192 -20.29 -37.70 30.58
N SER A 193 -19.45 -37.22 29.65
CA SER A 193 -19.15 -37.95 28.42
C SER A 193 -18.48 -39.30 28.68
N LYS A 194 -17.57 -39.35 29.66
CA LYS A 194 -16.88 -40.57 30.06
C LYS A 194 -17.87 -41.56 30.66
N LYS A 195 -18.73 -41.10 31.57
CA LYS A 195 -19.77 -41.95 32.17
C LYS A 195 -20.73 -42.48 31.11
N ASP A 196 -21.24 -41.63 30.22
CA ASP A 196 -22.16 -42.08 29.18
C ASP A 196 -21.51 -43.11 28.25
N ASN A 197 -20.25 -42.90 27.86
CA ASN A 197 -19.55 -43.84 27.00
C ASN A 197 -19.23 -45.16 27.73
N ASP A 198 -18.81 -45.11 29.00
CA ASP A 198 -18.45 -46.29 29.78
C ASP A 198 -19.66 -47.18 30.15
N PHE A 199 -20.88 -46.62 30.20
CA PHE A 199 -22.09 -47.36 30.63
C PHE A 199 -23.20 -47.49 29.57
N ILE A 200 -23.21 -46.65 28.53
CA ILE A 200 -24.28 -46.62 27.52
C ILE A 200 -23.72 -46.95 26.13
N TYR A 201 -22.85 -46.09 25.59
CA TYR A 201 -22.47 -46.15 24.17
C TYR A 201 -21.37 -47.17 23.86
N HIS A 202 -20.41 -47.35 24.76
CA HIS A 202 -19.27 -48.25 24.63
C HIS A 202 -18.47 -48.06 23.32
N GLU A 203 -18.37 -46.84 22.80
CA GLU A 203 -17.55 -46.55 21.63
C GLU A 203 -16.06 -46.57 21.99
N ALA A 204 -15.23 -47.01 21.03
CA ALA A 204 -13.78 -46.93 21.17
C ALA A 204 -13.32 -45.47 21.26
N VAL A 205 -12.47 -45.16 22.25
CA VAL A 205 -11.91 -43.81 22.46
C VAL A 205 -10.63 -43.68 21.62
N PRO A 206 -10.64 -42.91 20.50
CA PRO A 206 -9.48 -42.78 19.63
C PRO A 206 -8.38 -41.94 20.27
N ALA A 207 -7.13 -42.17 19.87
CA ALA A 207 -6.01 -41.33 20.27
C ALA A 207 -6.06 -39.96 19.58
N LEU A 208 -5.63 -38.90 20.26
CA LEU A 208 -5.78 -37.52 19.77
C LEU A 208 -5.05 -37.26 18.44
N ASP A 209 -3.92 -37.92 18.22
CA ASP A 209 -3.10 -37.84 17.00
C ASP A 209 -3.75 -38.49 15.78
N THR A 210 -4.71 -39.41 15.99
CA THR A 210 -5.52 -39.99 14.92
C THR A 210 -6.64 -39.06 14.45
N LEU A 211 -6.98 -38.03 15.22
CA LEU A 211 -8.02 -37.06 14.88
C LEU A 211 -7.49 -35.95 13.97
N GLN A 212 -8.36 -35.43 13.10
CA GLN A 212 -7.98 -34.33 12.20
C GLN A 212 -7.65 -33.06 12.99
N SER A 213 -6.51 -32.44 12.66
CA SER A 213 -6.10 -31.15 13.23
C SER A 213 -7.10 -30.04 12.88
N ILE A 214 -7.37 -29.17 13.86
CA ILE A 214 -8.31 -28.06 13.71
C ILE A 214 -7.64 -26.94 12.90
N LYS A 215 -8.13 -26.70 11.68
CA LYS A 215 -7.64 -25.58 10.86
C LYS A 215 -8.26 -24.26 11.33
N GLY A 216 -7.42 -23.31 11.73
CA GLY A 216 -7.81 -21.95 12.08
C GLY A 216 -8.69 -21.26 11.02
N ALA A 217 -9.62 -20.43 11.47
CA ALA A 217 -10.41 -19.53 10.64
C ALA A 217 -10.13 -18.08 11.05
N SER A 218 -9.27 -17.39 10.30
CA SER A 218 -9.07 -15.95 10.50
C SER A 218 -10.25 -15.15 9.97
N LEU A 219 -10.86 -14.38 10.87
CA LEU A 219 -11.97 -13.47 10.59
C LEU A 219 -11.56 -12.01 10.82
N VAL A 220 -10.28 -11.78 11.13
CA VAL A 220 -9.71 -10.46 11.40
C VAL A 220 -8.61 -10.16 10.41
N LYS A 221 -8.40 -8.88 10.15
CA LYS A 221 -7.30 -8.40 9.31
C LYS A 221 -6.76 -7.08 9.84
N ALA A 222 -5.51 -6.79 9.50
CA ALA A 222 -4.96 -5.46 9.71
C ALA A 222 -5.73 -4.48 8.81
N LEU A 223 -6.40 -3.48 9.40
CA LEU A 223 -7.16 -2.51 8.61
C LEU A 223 -6.21 -1.53 7.91
N PRO A 224 -6.44 -1.20 6.63
CA PRO A 224 -5.56 -0.30 5.91
C PRO A 224 -5.56 1.09 6.56
N VAL A 225 -4.39 1.71 6.62
CA VAL A 225 -4.22 3.11 7.03
C VAL A 225 -3.91 3.92 5.78
N ASN A 226 -4.67 4.98 5.56
CA ASN A 226 -4.39 5.96 4.51
C ASN A 226 -4.02 7.30 5.19
N PRO A 227 -2.73 7.64 5.31
CA PRO A 227 -2.31 8.87 5.99
C PRO A 227 -2.71 10.16 5.27
N THR A 228 -3.04 10.07 3.98
CA THR A 228 -3.35 11.23 3.12
C THR A 228 -4.81 11.26 2.68
N ASP A 229 -5.70 10.51 3.35
CA ASP A 229 -7.14 10.56 3.10
C ASP A 229 -7.69 11.96 3.45
N PRO A 230 -8.22 12.72 2.49
CA PRO A 230 -8.77 14.05 2.74
C PRO A 230 -9.91 14.07 3.77
N ALA A 231 -10.63 12.96 3.94
CA ALA A 231 -11.66 12.83 4.98
C ALA A 231 -11.08 12.82 6.40
N VAL A 232 -9.80 12.44 6.55
CA VAL A 232 -9.07 12.39 7.83
C VAL A 232 -8.14 13.58 8.01
N THR A 233 -7.38 13.94 6.97
CA THR A 233 -6.41 15.06 7.03
C THR A 233 -7.08 16.43 6.93
N GLY A 234 -8.25 16.50 6.30
CA GLY A 234 -8.82 17.76 5.84
C GLY A 234 -7.99 18.38 4.70
N PRO A 235 -8.23 19.67 4.39
CA PRO A 235 -7.51 20.41 3.37
C PRO A 235 -6.00 20.50 3.65
N ASP A 236 -5.18 20.35 2.61
CA ASP A 236 -3.72 20.51 2.73
C ASP A 236 -3.37 21.95 3.11
N ILE A 237 -2.72 22.10 4.27
CA ILE A 237 -2.27 23.39 4.82
C ILE A 237 -1.20 24.06 3.94
N PHE A 238 -0.52 23.29 3.08
CA PHE A 238 0.52 23.77 2.16
C PHE A 238 0.06 23.78 0.69
N ALA A 239 -1.25 23.69 0.41
CA ALA A 239 -1.76 23.65 -0.97
C ALA A 239 -1.31 24.83 -1.86
N LYS A 240 -0.95 25.98 -1.26
CA LYS A 240 -0.42 27.16 -1.98
C LYS A 240 1.10 27.18 -2.11
N LEU A 241 1.80 26.32 -1.38
CA LEU A 241 3.25 26.27 -1.39
C LEU A 241 3.72 25.42 -2.56
N VAL A 242 4.24 26.08 -3.59
CA VAL A 242 4.76 25.41 -4.79
C VAL A 242 6.18 24.88 -4.48
N PRO A 243 6.49 23.60 -4.76
CA PRO A 243 7.81 23.04 -4.51
C PRO A 243 8.91 23.76 -5.29
N MET A 244 10.11 23.90 -4.70
CA MET A 244 11.25 24.54 -5.37
C MET A 244 11.61 23.86 -6.70
N ALA A 245 11.52 22.52 -6.76
CA ALA A 245 11.75 21.77 -7.98
C ALA A 245 10.81 22.19 -9.13
N ALA A 246 9.56 22.58 -8.84
CA ALA A 246 8.65 23.10 -9.85
C ALA A 246 9.04 24.51 -10.30
N HIS A 247 9.53 25.36 -9.39
CA HIS A 247 10.10 26.66 -9.73
C HIS A 247 11.37 26.53 -10.59
N GLU A 248 12.29 25.64 -10.23
CA GLU A 248 13.51 25.35 -10.99
C GLU A 248 13.18 24.83 -12.39
N ALA A 249 12.26 23.86 -12.50
CA ALA A 249 11.81 23.33 -13.78
C ALA A 249 11.13 24.40 -14.66
N SER A 250 10.30 25.27 -14.06
CA SER A 250 9.65 26.38 -14.76
C SER A 250 10.67 27.44 -15.24
N SER A 251 11.68 27.74 -14.43
CA SER A 251 12.78 28.64 -14.79
C SER A 251 13.60 28.09 -15.96
N LEU A 252 13.98 26.80 -15.88
CA LEU A 252 14.71 26.12 -16.96
C LEU A 252 13.91 26.11 -18.27
N TYR A 253 12.61 25.79 -18.18
CA TYR A 253 11.71 25.84 -19.34
C TYR A 253 11.62 27.25 -19.95
N SER A 254 11.55 28.28 -19.11
CA SER A 254 11.49 29.68 -19.57
C SER A 254 12.76 30.10 -20.30
N GLU A 255 13.93 29.65 -19.83
CA GLU A 255 15.21 29.91 -20.51
C GLU A 255 15.31 29.17 -21.85
N GLU A 256 14.95 27.88 -21.90
CA GLU A 256 14.96 27.11 -23.17
C GLU A 256 13.97 27.71 -24.18
N LYS A 257 12.80 28.16 -23.74
CA LYS A 257 11.84 28.90 -24.58
C LYS A 257 12.44 30.20 -25.11
N ALA A 258 13.10 30.99 -24.25
CA ALA A 258 13.73 32.25 -24.64
C ALA A 258 14.88 32.03 -25.62
N LYS A 259 15.68 30.97 -25.40
CA LYS A 259 16.75 30.55 -26.31
C LYS A 259 16.21 30.15 -27.68
N LEU A 260 15.16 29.35 -27.74
CA LEU A 260 14.51 28.99 -29.00
C LEU A 260 13.96 30.22 -29.72
N LEU A 261 13.30 31.13 -29.00
CA LEU A 261 12.79 32.37 -29.58
C LEU A 261 13.91 33.22 -30.18
N ARG A 262 15.02 33.40 -29.45
CA ARG A 262 16.19 34.14 -29.94
C ARG A 262 16.79 33.51 -31.21
N ASP A 263 16.91 32.18 -31.26
CA ASP A 263 17.42 31.46 -32.45
C ASP A 263 16.50 31.64 -33.66
N VAL A 264 15.19 31.52 -33.47
CA VAL A 264 14.20 31.72 -34.55
C VAL A 264 14.20 33.18 -35.02
N MET A 265 14.23 34.15 -34.12
CA MET A 265 14.30 35.57 -34.47
C MET A 265 15.56 35.88 -35.25
N ALA A 266 16.73 35.40 -34.81
CA ALA A 266 17.99 35.62 -35.53
C ALA A 266 17.96 35.04 -36.95
N LYS A 267 17.29 33.90 -37.15
CA LYS A 267 17.09 33.31 -38.49
C LYS A 267 16.16 34.16 -39.36
N ILE A 268 15.09 34.72 -38.78
CA ILE A 268 14.18 35.62 -39.49
C ILE A 268 14.91 36.88 -39.91
N ASP A 269 15.62 37.53 -38.98
CA ASP A 269 16.35 38.78 -39.23
C ASP A 269 17.41 38.57 -40.33
N ALA A 270 18.18 37.48 -40.25
CA ALA A 270 19.16 37.15 -41.29
C ALA A 270 18.51 36.90 -42.67
N LYS A 271 17.30 36.32 -42.72
CA LYS A 271 16.57 36.11 -43.98
C LYS A 271 15.97 37.41 -44.51
N ASN A 272 15.50 38.28 -43.64
CA ASN A 272 15.03 39.62 -44.02
C ASN A 272 16.18 40.45 -44.59
N GLU A 273 17.36 40.42 -43.97
CA GLU A 273 18.54 41.13 -44.48
C GLU A 273 18.97 40.61 -45.87
N ILE A 274 18.97 39.29 -46.08
CA ILE A 274 19.21 38.71 -47.41
C ILE A 274 18.16 39.17 -48.42
N LEU A 275 16.88 39.24 -48.02
CA LEU A 275 15.80 39.69 -48.89
C LEU A 275 15.97 41.17 -49.24
N GLU A 276 16.29 42.03 -48.27
CA GLU A 276 16.57 43.45 -48.50
C GLU A 276 17.75 43.63 -49.45
N GLN A 277 18.88 42.95 -49.21
CA GLN A 277 20.04 42.98 -50.11
C GLN A 277 19.69 42.50 -51.52
N PHE A 278 18.82 41.49 -51.64
CA PHE A 278 18.35 41.02 -52.94
C PHE A 278 17.45 42.04 -53.63
N MET A 279 16.51 42.66 -52.91
CA MET A 279 15.65 43.73 -53.42
C MET A 279 16.47 44.94 -53.90
N ASP A 280 17.47 45.36 -53.11
CA ASP A 280 18.40 46.44 -53.47
C ASP A 280 19.18 46.10 -54.74
N SER A 281 19.62 44.83 -54.89
CA SER A 281 20.35 44.38 -56.08
C SER A 281 19.52 44.40 -57.36
N LEU A 282 18.21 44.25 -57.25
CA LEU A 282 17.28 44.33 -58.37
C LEU A 282 16.98 45.78 -58.77
N GLN A 283 17.41 46.78 -57.98
CA GLN A 283 17.15 48.21 -58.20
C GLN A 283 15.68 48.49 -58.52
N LEU A 284 14.78 47.76 -57.86
CA LEU A 284 13.33 47.89 -58.04
C LEU A 284 12.88 49.15 -57.32
N ASP A 285 12.97 50.29 -58.00
CA ASP A 285 12.33 51.51 -57.52
C ASP A 285 10.82 51.39 -57.73
N ALA A 286 10.02 51.68 -56.70
CA ALA A 286 8.56 51.60 -56.80
C ALA A 286 8.03 52.48 -57.94
N ASP A 287 8.75 53.57 -58.25
CA ASP A 287 8.48 54.49 -59.35
C ASP A 287 8.91 53.97 -60.74
N THR A 288 9.55 52.80 -60.85
CA THR A 288 10.01 52.20 -62.12
C THR A 288 9.34 50.88 -62.46
N VAL A 289 8.84 50.14 -61.47
CA VAL A 289 8.23 48.82 -61.67
C VAL A 289 6.78 48.92 -62.19
N ASP A 290 6.03 49.92 -61.74
CA ASP A 290 4.62 50.15 -62.15
C ASP A 290 4.44 51.32 -63.13
N ASN A 291 5.53 51.93 -63.59
CA ASN A 291 5.50 53.14 -64.39
C ASN A 291 5.54 52.83 -65.88
N LEU A 292 4.42 52.30 -66.39
CA LEU A 292 4.19 51.99 -67.81
C LEU A 292 4.48 53.18 -68.74
N ASP A 293 4.31 54.41 -68.26
CA ASP A 293 4.56 55.64 -69.01
C ASP A 293 6.05 55.86 -69.33
N VAL A 294 6.98 55.26 -68.57
CA VAL A 294 8.43 55.33 -68.85
C VAL A 294 8.81 54.54 -70.12
N TYR A 295 7.97 53.59 -70.53
CA TYR A 295 8.18 52.77 -71.73
C TYR A 295 7.41 53.26 -72.97
N ASP A 296 6.72 54.41 -72.91
CA ASP A 296 6.05 55.01 -74.08
C ASP A 296 7.05 55.51 -75.14
N HIS A 297 8.31 55.73 -74.77
CA HIS A 297 9.36 56.21 -75.65
C HIS A 297 10.63 55.38 -75.49
N ILE A 298 11.31 55.06 -76.60
CA ILE A 298 12.58 54.32 -76.57
C ILE A 298 13.59 55.14 -75.73
N PRO A 299 14.26 54.52 -74.73
CA PRO A 299 15.23 55.23 -73.89
C PRO A 299 16.27 56.01 -74.71
N PRO A 300 16.62 57.26 -74.34
CA PRO A 300 17.53 58.11 -75.10
C PRO A 300 18.88 57.45 -75.41
N VAL A 301 19.39 56.60 -74.51
CA VAL A 301 20.63 55.84 -74.71
C VAL A 301 20.47 54.84 -75.87
N LEU A 302 19.35 54.13 -75.94
CA LEU A 302 19.06 53.22 -77.05
C LEU A 302 18.78 53.98 -78.34
N MET A 303 18.13 55.14 -78.25
CA MET A 303 17.91 56.05 -79.37
C MET A 303 19.24 56.57 -79.94
N GLU A 304 20.19 56.96 -79.08
CA GLU A 304 21.51 57.42 -79.46
C GLU A 304 22.34 56.30 -80.09
N LYS A 305 22.27 55.08 -79.54
CA LYS A 305 22.92 53.91 -80.17
C LYS A 305 22.29 53.57 -81.51
N CYS A 306 20.96 53.62 -81.63
CA CYS A 306 20.25 53.43 -82.90
C CYS A 306 20.58 54.52 -83.92
N ALA A 307 20.66 55.79 -83.50
CA ALA A 307 21.07 56.91 -84.35
C ALA A 307 22.53 56.76 -84.80
N ALA A 308 23.43 56.40 -83.89
CA ALA A 308 24.84 56.13 -84.21
C ALA A 308 25.00 54.99 -85.22
N LEU A 309 24.13 53.96 -85.16
CA LEU A 309 24.07 52.89 -86.16
C LEU A 309 23.41 53.35 -87.48
N SER A 310 22.40 54.21 -87.41
CA SER A 310 21.63 54.70 -88.57
C SER A 310 22.38 55.73 -89.42
N VAL A 311 23.25 56.56 -88.82
CA VAL A 311 24.16 57.47 -89.55
C VAL A 311 25.24 56.70 -90.32
N ARG A 312 25.36 55.40 -90.04
CA ARG A 312 26.42 54.52 -90.48
C ARG A 312 25.85 53.24 -91.11
N PRO A 313 24.87 53.34 -92.05
CA PRO A 313 24.06 52.21 -92.50
C PRO A 313 24.88 51.12 -93.19
N GLU A 314 25.95 51.52 -93.88
CA GLU A 314 26.84 50.60 -94.58
C GLU A 314 28.04 50.18 -93.73
N THR A 315 28.11 50.52 -92.43
CA THR A 315 29.28 50.21 -91.59
C THR A 315 29.51 48.72 -91.44
N VAL A 316 28.43 47.94 -91.30
CA VAL A 316 28.52 46.49 -91.24
C VAL A 316 28.96 45.91 -92.59
N LYS A 317 28.40 46.40 -93.70
CA LYS A 317 28.78 45.95 -95.06
C LYS A 317 30.22 46.36 -95.42
N ASN A 318 30.64 47.59 -95.12
CA ASN A 318 32.00 48.08 -95.33
C ASN A 318 33.03 47.31 -94.48
N LEU A 319 32.67 46.97 -93.24
CA LEU A 319 33.50 46.10 -92.40
C LEU A 319 33.62 44.70 -93.02
N VAL A 320 32.50 44.10 -93.45
CA VAL A 320 32.47 42.79 -94.13
C VAL A 320 33.27 42.82 -95.44
N GLN A 321 33.15 43.87 -96.24
CA GLN A 321 33.85 44.02 -97.52
C GLN A 321 35.35 44.27 -97.30
N SER A 322 35.74 45.07 -96.30
CA SER A 322 37.15 45.24 -95.90
C SER A 322 37.75 43.94 -95.37
N MET A 323 36.99 43.15 -94.60
CA MET A 323 37.41 41.84 -94.13
C MET A 323 37.54 40.82 -95.28
N GLN A 324 36.70 40.90 -96.33
CA GLN A 324 36.83 40.08 -97.54
C GLN A 324 38.04 40.45 -98.40
N VAL A 325 38.39 41.74 -98.50
CA VAL A 325 39.60 42.21 -99.22
C VAL A 325 40.89 41.84 -98.47
N LEU A 326 40.84 41.74 -97.13
CA LEU A 326 41.96 41.29 -96.29
C LEU A 326 42.10 39.76 -96.18
N SER A 327 41.11 38.99 -96.65
CA SER A 327 41.11 37.52 -96.59
C SER A 327 41.20 36.83 -97.98
N GLY A 328 41.48 37.61 -99.04
CA GLY A 328 41.80 37.14 -100.39
C GLY A 328 43.24 37.44 -100.77
#